data_AF-A0A925GTM0-F1
#
_entry.id   AF-A0A925GTM0-F1
#
_cell.length_a   1.000
_cell.length_b   1.000
_cell.length_c   1.000
_cell.angle_alpha   90.00
_cell.angle_beta   90.00
_cell.angle_gamma   90.00
#
_symmetry.space_group_name_H-M   'P 1'
#
loop_
_entity.id
_entity.type
_entity.pdbx_description
1 polymer ?
#
loop_
_entity_poly.entity_id
_entity_poly.type
_entity_poly.pdbx_seq_one_letter_code
_entity_poly.pdbx_strand_id
1 'polypeptide(L)'
;MLLLPLAALAAAGAPSAEFIYETASFPSCHASTLVETGPGELMAAWFGGTREGAKDVAIWGAHRRAGKWSQPVELVREPNTPTWNPVLFRDGKGTFWLYYKFGPSPREWSAGRMSSVDRGLTWSKPEHLPAGILGPVKNKPLVLKDGTIVSGTSVESYHAWTSWVERSTDHGRSWSKHGPVVYPGETFASIQPAIVALKGGSTLRMYVRTTEKLGRIGYSDSADGGRTWTDLRLLQLPNPNSGIDAVSLADGRIALVYNHTTEGRSPLNVAISSDGLAFQQLATLESEPGEFSYPAIVQSSAGSLHITYTWNRKKVKHAEISAASLRKGEQR
;
A
#
# COMPACT_ATOMS: atom_id res chain seq x y z
N MET A 1 -21.88 -9.31 -39.29
CA MET A 1 -21.24 -8.83 -38.05
C MET A 1 -21.10 -10.04 -37.13
N LEU A 2 -19.95 -10.70 -37.11
CA LEU A 2 -19.69 -11.80 -36.19
C LEU A 2 -19.26 -11.20 -34.83
N LEU A 3 -20.03 -11.47 -33.78
CA LEU A 3 -19.60 -11.24 -32.40
C LEU A 3 -18.51 -12.28 -32.06
N LEU A 4 -17.31 -11.81 -31.75
CA LEU A 4 -16.28 -12.61 -31.09
C LEU A 4 -16.66 -12.77 -29.61
N PRO A 5 -16.61 -13.99 -29.04
CA PRO A 5 -16.89 -14.19 -27.63
C PRO A 5 -15.75 -13.62 -26.76
N LEU A 6 -16.11 -12.98 -25.65
CA LEU A 6 -15.17 -12.65 -24.58
C LEU A 6 -14.55 -13.97 -24.07
N ALA A 7 -13.27 -14.19 -24.36
CA ALA A 7 -12.54 -15.31 -23.78
C ALA A 7 -12.35 -15.02 -22.28
N ALA A 8 -12.88 -15.90 -21.42
CA ALA A 8 -12.59 -15.88 -19.99
C ALA A 8 -11.11 -16.25 -19.78
N LEU A 9 -10.34 -15.35 -19.14
CA LEU A 9 -8.98 -15.67 -18.71
C LEU A 9 -9.01 -16.87 -17.75
N ALA A 10 -8.26 -17.93 -18.06
CA ALA A 10 -7.92 -18.94 -17.07
C ALA A 10 -7.01 -18.28 -16.02
N ALA A 11 -7.38 -18.37 -14.74
CA ALA A 11 -6.62 -17.79 -13.65
C ALA A 11 -5.14 -18.18 -13.73
N ALA A 12 -4.26 -17.21 -13.52
CA ALA A 12 -2.85 -17.48 -13.24
C ALA A 12 -2.77 -18.57 -12.14
N GLY A 13 -1.80 -19.50 -12.25
CA GLY A 13 -1.64 -20.56 -11.23
C GLY A 13 -1.68 -19.98 -9.82
N ALA A 14 -2.36 -20.67 -8.90
CA ALA A 14 -2.69 -20.13 -7.58
C ALA A 14 -1.46 -19.51 -6.90
N PRO A 15 -1.59 -18.30 -6.31
CA PRO A 15 -0.50 -17.66 -5.60
C PRO A 15 0.06 -18.59 -4.52
N SER A 16 1.38 -18.65 -4.36
CA SER A 16 1.94 -19.26 -3.14
C SER A 16 1.70 -18.31 -1.98
N ALA A 17 1.46 -18.84 -0.78
CA ALA A 17 1.26 -18.02 0.41
C ALA A 17 1.78 -18.70 1.68
N GLU A 18 2.32 -17.90 2.59
CA GLU A 18 2.87 -18.31 3.88
C GLU A 18 2.56 -17.25 4.95
N PHE A 19 2.42 -17.65 6.20
CA PHE A 19 2.44 -16.67 7.29
C PHE A 19 3.86 -16.17 7.51
N ILE A 20 4.02 -14.87 7.79
CA ILE A 20 5.35 -14.30 8.09
C ILE A 20 5.91 -14.87 9.40
N TYR A 21 5.02 -15.21 10.33
CA TYR A 21 5.35 -15.81 11.63
C TYR A 21 4.19 -16.68 12.11
N GLU A 22 4.50 -17.70 12.91
CA GLU A 22 3.46 -18.53 13.55
C GLU A 22 3.05 -18.02 14.92
N THR A 23 4.01 -17.50 15.69
CA THR A 23 3.80 -16.94 17.02
C THR A 23 4.39 -15.54 17.10
N ALA A 24 3.80 -14.70 17.95
CA ALA A 24 4.27 -13.37 18.25
C ALA A 24 3.98 -13.03 19.71
N SER A 25 4.70 -12.05 20.26
CA SER A 25 4.49 -11.54 21.63
C SER A 25 3.25 -10.65 21.78
N PHE A 26 2.53 -10.40 20.69
CA PHE A 26 1.32 -9.57 20.64
C PHE A 26 0.13 -10.39 20.09
N PRO A 27 -1.08 -10.21 20.65
CA PRO A 27 -2.26 -10.94 20.21
C PRO A 27 -2.92 -10.36 18.95
N SER A 28 -2.62 -9.12 18.59
CA SER A 28 -3.21 -8.45 17.42
C SER A 28 -2.18 -7.68 16.59
N CYS A 29 -2.38 -7.69 15.28
CA CYS A 29 -1.57 -6.96 14.31
C CYS A 29 -2.40 -6.42 13.14
N HIS A 30 -1.90 -5.37 12.48
CA HIS A 30 -2.53 -4.84 11.27
C HIS A 30 -1.61 -3.93 10.43
N ALA A 31 -2.11 -3.52 9.27
CA ALA A 31 -1.50 -2.56 8.35
C ALA A 31 -0.08 -2.95 7.91
N SER A 32 0.03 -4.10 7.24
CA SER A 32 1.31 -4.56 6.70
C SER A 32 1.82 -3.70 5.54
N THR A 33 3.13 -3.61 5.42
CA THR A 33 3.88 -3.02 4.30
C THR A 33 5.05 -3.94 3.94
N LEU A 34 5.58 -3.83 2.72
CA LEU A 34 6.75 -4.59 2.29
C LEU A 34 7.63 -3.81 1.31
N VAL A 35 8.92 -4.16 1.28
CA VAL A 35 9.90 -3.66 0.30
C VAL A 35 10.89 -4.77 -0.06
N GLU A 36 11.35 -4.80 -1.30
CA GLU A 36 12.50 -5.63 -1.68
C GLU A 36 13.78 -4.98 -1.15
N THR A 37 14.47 -5.66 -0.24
CA THR A 37 15.73 -5.16 0.34
C THR A 37 16.91 -5.49 -0.57
N GLY A 38 16.78 -6.50 -1.43
CA GLY A 38 17.51 -6.68 -2.69
C GLY A 38 17.17 -8.05 -3.30
N PRO A 39 17.96 -8.59 -4.25
CA PRO A 39 17.49 -9.67 -5.12
C PRO A 39 16.95 -10.89 -4.36
N GLY A 40 15.63 -11.10 -4.41
CA GLY A 40 14.94 -12.21 -3.72
C GLY A 40 14.83 -12.07 -2.19
N GLU A 41 15.24 -10.94 -1.63
CA GLU A 41 15.14 -10.62 -0.21
C GLU A 41 14.10 -9.54 0.03
N LEU A 42 13.24 -9.75 1.03
CA LEU A 42 12.16 -8.83 1.37
C LEU A 42 12.31 -8.38 2.83
N MET A 43 11.74 -7.23 3.13
CA MET A 43 11.39 -6.85 4.49
C MET A 43 9.91 -6.49 4.53
N ALA A 44 9.24 -6.92 5.59
CA ALA A 44 7.87 -6.53 5.88
C ALA A 44 7.79 -5.87 7.26
N ALA A 45 6.84 -4.96 7.43
CA ALA A 45 6.53 -4.35 8.72
C ALA A 45 5.02 -4.20 8.90
N TRP A 46 4.56 -4.12 10.15
CA TRP A 46 3.16 -3.97 10.56
C TRP A 46 3.09 -3.39 11.97
N PHE A 47 1.95 -2.87 12.40
CA PHE A 47 1.78 -2.53 13.81
C PHE A 47 1.20 -3.72 14.58
N GLY A 48 1.59 -3.88 15.84
CA GLY A 48 1.14 -4.99 16.69
C GLY A 48 1.21 -4.66 18.18
N GLY A 49 0.23 -5.17 18.93
CA GLY A 49 0.07 -4.95 20.38
C GLY A 49 -1.18 -5.63 20.91
N THR A 50 -1.65 -5.23 22.10
CA THR A 50 -2.83 -5.80 22.76
C THR A 50 -4.09 -5.70 21.87
N ARG A 51 -4.30 -4.55 21.25
CA ARG A 51 -5.35 -4.29 20.25
C ARG A 51 -5.05 -2.99 19.52
N GLU A 52 -5.68 -2.76 18.37
CA GLU A 52 -5.59 -1.48 17.66
C GLU A 52 -5.89 -0.29 18.60
N GLY A 53 -5.03 0.73 18.57
CA GLY A 53 -5.09 1.92 19.41
C GLY A 53 -4.69 1.75 20.88
N ALA A 54 -4.25 0.56 21.30
CA ALA A 54 -3.72 0.38 22.66
C ALA A 54 -2.32 1.01 22.80
N LYS A 55 -1.99 1.54 23.98
CA LYS A 55 -0.74 2.27 24.24
C LYS A 55 0.52 1.42 24.07
N ASP A 56 0.38 0.11 24.03
CA ASP A 56 1.46 -0.86 23.82
C ASP A 56 1.64 -1.24 22.33
N VAL A 57 0.90 -0.64 21.39
CA VAL A 57 1.08 -0.92 19.96
C VAL A 57 2.40 -0.32 19.46
N ALA A 58 3.28 -1.19 18.99
CA ALA A 58 4.55 -0.86 18.35
C ALA A 58 4.56 -1.26 16.87
N ILE A 59 5.55 -0.78 16.12
CA ILE A 59 5.85 -1.26 14.78
C ILE A 59 6.81 -2.43 14.90
N TRP A 60 6.42 -3.56 14.30
CA TRP A 60 7.18 -4.78 14.20
C TRP A 60 7.60 -5.01 12.75
N GLY A 61 8.68 -5.77 12.55
CA GLY A 61 9.07 -6.21 11.22
C GLY A 61 9.83 -7.53 11.19
N ALA A 62 9.95 -8.08 10.00
CA ALA A 62 10.68 -9.31 9.73
C ALA A 62 11.37 -9.22 8.37
N HIS A 63 12.48 -9.93 8.24
CA HIS A 63 13.23 -10.08 7.00
C HIS A 63 12.94 -11.44 6.37
N ARG A 64 12.79 -11.50 5.05
CA ARG A 64 12.77 -12.73 4.28
C ARG A 64 14.10 -12.89 3.56
N ARG A 65 14.88 -13.92 3.91
CA ARG A 65 16.16 -14.25 3.28
C ARG A 65 16.22 -15.73 2.98
N ALA A 66 16.80 -16.08 1.82
CA ALA A 66 16.86 -17.46 1.34
C ALA A 66 15.49 -18.18 1.43
N GLY A 67 14.41 -17.46 1.11
CA GLY A 67 13.05 -18.00 1.13
C GLY A 67 12.41 -18.18 2.51
N LYS A 68 13.02 -17.69 3.60
CA LYS A 68 12.50 -17.85 4.98
C LYS A 68 12.35 -16.51 5.69
N TRP A 69 11.25 -16.35 6.42
CA TRP A 69 11.01 -15.21 7.29
C TRP A 69 11.72 -15.36 8.63
N SER A 70 12.29 -14.26 9.14
CA SER A 70 12.78 -14.16 10.51
C SER A 70 11.63 -14.04 11.50
N GLN A 71 11.90 -14.25 12.79
CA GLN A 71 10.96 -13.87 13.84
C GLN A 71 10.72 -12.35 13.82
N PRO A 72 9.51 -11.90 14.21
CA PRO A 72 9.23 -10.47 14.35
C PRO A 72 10.16 -9.80 15.35
N VAL A 73 10.66 -8.62 15.00
CA VAL A 73 11.42 -7.74 15.89
C VAL A 73 10.73 -6.39 16.01
N GLU A 74 10.77 -5.79 17.20
CA GLU A 74 10.27 -4.44 17.42
C GLU A 74 11.20 -3.44 16.73
N LEU A 75 10.66 -2.61 15.83
CA LEU A 75 11.42 -1.60 15.09
C LEU A 75 11.32 -0.24 15.77
N VAL A 76 10.11 0.14 16.20
CA VAL A 76 9.87 1.42 16.87
C VAL A 76 8.61 1.38 17.72
N ARG A 77 8.68 2.05 18.85
CA ARG A 77 7.58 2.26 19.80
C ARG A 77 7.61 3.71 20.26
N GLU A 78 6.42 4.29 20.39
CA GLU A 78 6.26 5.58 21.04
C GLU A 78 5.84 5.38 22.50
N PRO A 79 6.46 6.09 23.47
CA PRO A 79 6.11 5.94 24.88
C PRO A 79 4.63 6.23 25.14
N ASN A 80 3.93 5.25 25.74
CA ASN A 80 2.52 5.34 26.13
C ASN A 80 1.55 5.77 25.01
N THR A 81 1.92 5.56 23.76
CA THR A 81 1.21 6.08 22.59
C THR A 81 1.17 4.99 21.51
N PRO A 82 -0.01 4.64 20.96
CA PRO A 82 -0.08 3.67 19.88
C PRO A 82 0.65 4.18 18.64
N THR A 83 1.33 3.27 17.97
CA THR A 83 1.87 3.47 16.63
C THR A 83 0.97 2.82 15.57
N TRP A 84 1.01 3.33 14.35
CA TRP A 84 0.08 2.98 13.27
C TRP A 84 0.79 2.96 11.91
N ASN A 85 0.16 2.28 10.95
CA ASN A 85 0.44 2.30 9.51
C ASN A 85 1.92 2.49 9.14
N PRO A 86 2.77 1.48 9.36
CA PRO A 86 4.13 1.53 8.86
C PRO A 86 4.12 1.52 7.33
N VAL A 87 5.05 2.25 6.73
CA VAL A 87 5.28 2.28 5.29
C VAL A 87 6.76 2.13 5.01
N LEU A 88 7.12 1.03 4.35
CA LEU A 88 8.46 0.76 3.88
C LEU A 88 8.59 1.18 2.42
N PHE A 89 9.69 1.86 2.07
CA PHE A 89 10.09 2.07 0.69
C PHE A 89 11.59 2.33 0.59
N ARG A 90 12.11 2.29 -0.64
CA ARG A 90 13.50 2.62 -0.96
C ARG A 90 13.52 3.85 -1.85
N ASP A 91 14.33 4.85 -1.51
CA ASP A 91 14.48 6.06 -2.32
C ASP A 91 15.50 5.91 -3.46
N GLY A 92 15.64 6.97 -4.26
CA GLY A 92 16.57 6.99 -5.40
C GLY A 92 18.05 6.94 -5.03
N LYS A 93 18.43 7.16 -3.77
CA LYS A 93 19.80 6.99 -3.27
C LYS A 93 20.06 5.59 -2.72
N GLY A 94 19.02 4.76 -2.68
CA GLY A 94 19.08 3.43 -2.11
C GLY A 94 18.89 3.39 -0.60
N THR A 95 18.53 4.51 0.04
CA THR A 95 18.15 4.55 1.45
C THR A 95 16.79 3.90 1.63
N PHE A 96 16.69 3.01 2.61
CA PHE A 96 15.43 2.42 3.03
C PHE A 96 14.80 3.30 4.09
N TRP A 97 13.51 3.58 3.93
CA TRP A 97 12.74 4.40 4.84
C TRP A 97 11.64 3.56 5.49
N LEU A 98 11.42 3.80 6.77
CA LEU A 98 10.27 3.35 7.52
C LEU A 98 9.55 4.59 8.03
N TYR A 99 8.40 4.90 7.46
CA TYR A 99 7.49 5.90 8.01
C TYR A 99 6.45 5.20 8.89
N TYR A 100 6.03 5.84 9.96
CA TYR A 100 4.98 5.32 10.85
C TYR A 100 4.24 6.50 11.47
N LYS A 101 3.06 6.22 12.03
CA LYS A 101 2.17 7.24 12.61
C LYS A 101 2.07 6.96 14.10
N PHE A 102 1.81 7.99 14.89
CA PHE A 102 1.63 7.83 16.32
C PHE A 102 0.70 8.89 16.88
N GLY A 103 -0.07 8.53 17.91
CA GLY A 103 -1.09 9.39 18.49
C GLY A 103 -2.38 8.62 18.74
N PRO A 104 -3.34 9.20 19.45
CA PRO A 104 -4.49 8.45 19.99
C PRO A 104 -5.44 7.91 18.93
N SER A 105 -5.51 8.55 17.75
CA SER A 105 -6.40 8.17 16.66
C SER A 105 -5.87 8.64 15.30
N PRO A 106 -6.35 8.09 14.17
CA PRO A 106 -6.04 8.61 12.82
C PRO A 106 -6.40 10.08 12.59
N ARG A 107 -7.29 10.65 13.41
CA ARG A 107 -7.68 12.07 13.34
C ARG A 107 -6.70 13.01 14.03
N GLU A 108 -5.86 12.47 14.92
CA GLU A 108 -5.02 13.23 15.85
C GLU A 108 -3.56 12.74 15.83
N TRP A 109 -3.20 11.86 14.89
CA TRP A 109 -1.85 11.33 14.81
C TRP A 109 -0.85 12.35 14.26
N SER A 110 0.40 12.15 14.64
CA SER A 110 1.59 12.71 14.01
C SER A 110 2.33 11.61 13.25
N ALA A 111 3.39 11.98 12.53
CA ALA A 111 4.20 11.04 11.79
C ALA A 111 5.65 11.04 12.27
N GLY A 112 6.22 9.84 12.31
CA GLY A 112 7.64 9.62 12.52
C GLY A 112 8.25 8.88 11.33
N ARG A 113 9.57 8.93 11.24
CA ARG A 113 10.33 8.15 10.27
C ARG A 113 11.65 7.67 10.84
N MET A 114 12.18 6.62 10.21
CA MET A 114 13.52 6.10 10.40
C MET A 114 14.12 5.77 9.04
N SER A 115 15.45 5.75 8.97
CA SER A 115 16.18 5.39 7.76
C SER A 115 17.18 4.27 8.01
N SER A 116 17.46 3.50 6.98
CA SER A 116 18.46 2.45 6.95
C SER A 116 19.28 2.54 5.67
N VAL A 117 20.59 2.41 5.80
CA VAL A 117 21.55 2.38 4.68
C VAL A 117 22.19 1.00 4.48
N ASP A 118 21.77 0.02 5.28
CA ASP A 118 22.28 -1.35 5.30
C ASP A 118 21.16 -2.38 5.04
N ARG A 119 20.21 -2.00 4.17
CA ARG A 119 19.14 -2.88 3.67
C ARG A 119 18.17 -3.33 4.77
N GLY A 120 17.88 -2.43 5.72
CA GLY A 120 16.91 -2.63 6.80
C GLY A 120 17.43 -3.43 8.00
N LEU A 121 18.76 -3.62 8.09
CA LEU A 121 19.39 -4.35 9.19
C LEU A 121 19.48 -3.51 10.46
N THR A 122 19.92 -2.26 10.31
CA THR A 122 19.93 -1.26 11.38
C THR A 122 19.17 -0.03 10.94
N TRP A 123 18.61 0.69 11.92
CA TRP A 123 17.79 1.86 11.69
C TRP A 123 18.31 3.05 12.49
N SER A 124 18.22 4.24 11.91
CA SER A 124 18.47 5.51 12.60
C SER A 124 17.52 5.68 13.79
N LYS A 125 17.84 6.62 14.69
CA LYS A 125 16.86 7.06 15.69
C LYS A 125 15.58 7.56 15.00
N PRO A 126 14.40 7.39 15.62
CA PRO A 126 13.17 7.97 15.09
C PRO A 126 13.26 9.50 15.03
N GLU A 127 12.78 10.05 13.92
CA GLU A 127 12.62 11.48 13.69
C GLU A 127 11.12 11.78 13.55
N HIS A 128 10.59 12.68 14.37
CA HIS A 128 9.22 13.18 14.24
C HIS A 128 9.14 14.27 13.18
N LEU A 129 8.11 14.21 12.33
CA LEU A 129 7.90 15.19 11.27
C LEU A 129 7.25 16.47 11.81
N PRO A 130 7.50 17.64 11.17
CA PRO A 130 6.78 18.86 11.49
C PRO A 130 5.26 18.70 11.37
N ALA A 131 4.52 19.42 12.21
CA ALA A 131 3.06 19.43 12.18
C ALA A 131 2.51 19.73 10.76
N GLY A 132 1.53 18.96 10.32
CA GLY A 132 0.89 19.10 9.00
C GLY A 132 1.52 18.25 7.88
N ILE A 133 2.68 17.64 8.12
CA ILE A 133 3.35 16.68 7.23
C ILE A 133 3.24 15.28 7.82
N LEU A 134 2.70 14.33 7.06
CA LEU A 134 2.50 12.95 7.53
C LEU A 134 3.37 11.92 6.80
N GLY A 135 3.96 12.30 5.68
CA GLY A 135 4.55 11.37 4.71
C GLY A 135 3.49 10.39 4.19
N PRO A 136 3.89 9.18 3.78
CA PRO A 136 2.95 8.20 3.26
C PRO A 136 2.07 7.66 4.39
N VAL A 137 0.75 7.86 4.31
CA VAL A 137 -0.17 7.51 5.41
C VAL A 137 -0.47 6.01 5.53
N LYS A 138 -0.25 5.25 4.46
CA LYS A 138 -0.49 3.79 4.40
C LYS A 138 0.23 3.11 3.24
N ASN A 139 0.17 3.68 2.04
CA ASN A 139 0.75 3.08 0.84
C ASN A 139 2.14 3.66 0.55
N LYS A 140 3.03 2.83 -0.01
CA LYS A 140 4.37 3.26 -0.43
C LYS A 140 4.30 4.44 -1.40
N PRO A 141 5.19 5.44 -1.27
CA PRO A 141 5.27 6.53 -2.24
C PRO A 141 5.80 6.03 -3.59
N LEU A 142 5.54 6.80 -4.64
CA LEU A 142 6.20 6.64 -5.93
C LEU A 142 7.51 7.45 -5.93
N VAL A 143 8.62 6.80 -6.24
CA VAL A 143 9.91 7.48 -6.45
C VAL A 143 10.12 7.65 -7.94
N LEU A 144 10.19 8.90 -8.40
CA LEU A 144 10.39 9.25 -9.81
C LEU A 144 11.86 9.05 -10.20
N LYS A 145 12.12 9.03 -11.51
CA LYS A 145 13.47 8.84 -12.08
C LYS A 145 14.49 9.89 -11.62
N ASP A 146 14.03 11.12 -11.34
CA ASP A 146 14.87 12.22 -10.84
C ASP A 146 15.10 12.15 -9.32
N GLY A 147 14.56 11.13 -8.64
CA GLY A 147 14.65 10.96 -7.19
C GLY A 147 13.56 11.69 -6.39
N THR A 148 12.65 12.41 -7.06
CA THR A 148 11.48 13.01 -6.40
C THR A 148 10.62 11.92 -5.78
N ILE A 149 10.23 12.11 -4.52
CA ILE A 149 9.31 11.23 -3.81
C ILE A 149 7.91 11.85 -3.88
N VAL A 150 6.95 11.12 -4.45
CA VAL A 150 5.53 11.50 -4.53
C VAL A 150 4.74 10.60 -3.59
N SER A 151 4.39 11.15 -2.43
CA SER A 151 3.82 10.40 -1.32
C SER A 151 2.33 10.64 -1.19
N GLY A 152 1.56 9.55 -1.24
CA GLY A 152 0.14 9.59 -0.93
C GLY A 152 -0.12 9.84 0.56
N THR A 153 -0.87 10.90 0.88
CA THR A 153 -1.28 11.23 2.26
C THR A 153 -2.79 11.47 2.31
N SER A 154 -3.35 11.63 3.49
CA SER A 154 -4.76 11.97 3.66
C SER A 154 -5.02 12.57 5.02
N VAL A 155 -6.11 13.33 5.13
CA VAL A 155 -6.58 13.90 6.39
C VAL A 155 -7.96 13.34 6.70
N GLU A 156 -8.13 12.85 7.92
CA GLU A 156 -9.40 12.39 8.47
C GLU A 156 -9.88 13.39 9.52
N SER A 157 -11.02 14.03 9.26
CA SER A 157 -11.71 14.93 10.18
C SER A 157 -13.19 14.53 10.31
N TYR A 158 -13.92 15.20 11.20
CA TYR A 158 -15.35 14.97 11.41
C TYR A 158 -16.13 15.27 10.11
N HIS A 159 -16.73 14.24 9.51
CA HIS A 159 -17.44 14.29 8.21
C HIS A 159 -16.62 14.82 7.01
N ALA A 160 -15.29 14.79 7.10
CA ALA A 160 -14.42 15.25 6.02
C ALA A 160 -13.17 14.37 5.91
N TRP A 161 -13.11 13.56 4.86
CA TRP A 161 -12.05 12.61 4.56
C TRP A 161 -11.52 12.90 3.17
N THR A 162 -10.26 13.33 3.10
CA THR A 162 -9.70 13.84 1.85
C THR A 162 -8.28 13.34 1.61
N SER A 163 -8.02 12.93 0.37
CA SER A 163 -6.69 12.54 -0.10
C SER A 163 -5.88 13.78 -0.50
N TRP A 164 -4.58 13.71 -0.21
CA TRP A 164 -3.60 14.75 -0.53
C TRP A 164 -2.32 14.08 -1.04
N VAL A 165 -1.38 14.87 -1.53
CA VAL A 165 -0.04 14.40 -1.91
C VAL A 165 1.01 15.25 -1.22
N GLU A 166 2.01 14.60 -0.63
CA GLU A 166 3.22 15.25 -0.13
C GLU A 166 4.37 14.91 -1.08
N ARG A 167 5.10 15.92 -1.56
CA ARG A 167 6.21 15.76 -2.49
C ARG A 167 7.51 16.25 -1.87
N SER A 168 8.56 15.44 -2.00
CA SER A 168 9.92 15.80 -1.64
C SER A 168 10.84 15.71 -2.86
N THR A 169 11.63 16.76 -3.08
CA THR A 169 12.62 16.84 -4.19
C THR A 169 14.06 16.77 -3.69
N ASP A 170 14.25 16.57 -2.38
CA ASP A 170 15.54 16.57 -1.68
C ASP A 170 15.74 15.28 -0.87
N HIS A 171 15.23 14.16 -1.40
CA HIS A 171 15.32 12.82 -0.82
C HIS A 171 14.71 12.72 0.58
N GLY A 172 13.53 13.31 0.75
CA GLY A 172 12.73 13.25 1.96
C GLY A 172 13.04 14.35 2.97
N ARG A 173 14.08 15.18 2.79
CA ARG A 173 14.47 16.17 3.81
C ARG A 173 13.37 17.22 4.07
N SER A 174 12.73 17.72 3.01
CA SER A 174 11.61 18.65 3.09
C SER A 174 10.44 18.20 2.20
N TRP A 175 9.24 18.71 2.51
CA TRP A 175 8.00 18.30 1.87
C TRP A 175 7.14 19.50 1.49
N SER A 176 6.52 19.42 0.31
CA SER A 176 5.47 20.31 -0.15
C SER A 176 4.15 19.54 -0.23
N LYS A 177 3.02 20.16 0.14
CA LYS A 177 1.71 19.52 0.16
C LYS A 177 0.85 20.01 -1.00
N HIS A 178 0.20 19.08 -1.69
CA HIS A 178 -0.55 19.27 -2.92
C HIS A 178 -1.95 18.65 -2.79
N GLY A 179 -2.96 19.30 -3.37
CA GLY A 179 -4.38 18.97 -3.21
C GLY A 179 -5.20 20.17 -2.71
N PRO A 180 -6.41 19.95 -2.17
CA PRO A 180 -7.04 18.64 -1.92
C PRO A 180 -7.43 17.91 -3.21
N VAL A 181 -7.44 16.59 -3.18
CA VAL A 181 -8.03 15.77 -4.25
C VAL A 181 -9.48 15.46 -3.87
N VAL A 182 -10.40 16.23 -4.44
CA VAL A 182 -11.81 16.24 -4.02
C VAL A 182 -12.67 15.36 -4.92
N TYR A 183 -13.70 14.75 -4.35
CA TYR A 183 -14.82 14.22 -5.12
C TYR A 183 -15.90 15.31 -5.20
N PRO A 184 -16.35 15.74 -6.39
CA PRO A 184 -17.33 16.81 -6.50
C PRO A 184 -18.61 16.51 -5.71
N GLY A 185 -18.98 17.42 -4.81
CA GLY A 185 -20.20 17.32 -4.00
C GLY A 185 -20.12 16.40 -2.76
N GLU A 186 -18.96 15.80 -2.45
CA GLU A 186 -18.78 14.97 -1.25
C GLU A 186 -17.47 15.27 -0.52
N THR A 187 -17.54 15.65 0.76
CA THR A 187 -16.37 15.90 1.60
C THR A 187 -15.89 14.67 2.35
N PHE A 188 -16.78 13.72 2.62
CA PHE A 188 -16.49 12.45 3.27
C PHE A 188 -16.21 11.38 2.19
N ALA A 189 -15.11 11.57 1.46
CA ALA A 189 -14.88 10.88 0.19
C ALA A 189 -13.79 9.80 0.25
N SER A 190 -12.53 10.19 0.42
CA SER A 190 -11.39 9.30 0.12
C SER A 190 -10.19 9.52 1.02
N ILE A 191 -9.42 8.46 1.23
CA ILE A 191 -8.17 8.45 2.00
C ILE A 191 -7.21 7.37 1.50
N GLN A 192 -5.97 7.39 2.00
CA GLN A 192 -4.93 6.38 1.76
C GLN A 192 -4.60 6.11 0.26
N PRO A 193 -4.20 7.14 -0.50
CA PRO A 193 -3.85 6.99 -1.93
C PRO A 193 -2.64 6.06 -2.16
N ALA A 194 -2.76 5.17 -3.15
CA ALA A 194 -1.67 4.42 -3.77
C ALA A 194 -1.32 5.08 -5.11
N ILE A 195 -0.09 5.56 -5.27
CA ILE A 195 0.35 6.32 -6.44
C ILE A 195 1.20 5.45 -7.36
N VAL A 196 0.88 5.44 -8.64
CA VAL A 196 1.57 4.69 -9.69
C VAL A 196 1.90 5.60 -10.87
N ALA A 197 2.90 5.22 -11.66
CA ALA A 197 3.14 5.81 -12.97
C ALA A 197 2.40 5.01 -14.04
N LEU A 198 1.65 5.68 -14.92
CA LEU A 198 1.08 5.01 -16.09
C LEU A 198 2.16 4.70 -17.12
N LYS A 199 1.83 3.87 -18.11
CA LYS A 199 2.73 3.55 -19.22
C LYS A 199 3.29 4.82 -19.86
N GLY A 200 4.61 4.89 -20.01
CA GLY A 200 5.33 6.08 -20.50
C GLY A 200 5.83 7.03 -19.38
N GLY A 201 5.24 6.97 -18.19
CA GLY A 201 5.73 7.66 -16.98
C GLY A 201 5.45 9.16 -16.90
N SER A 202 4.85 9.78 -17.92
CA SER A 202 4.48 11.20 -17.91
C SER A 202 3.26 11.50 -17.04
N THR A 203 2.32 10.54 -16.97
CA THR A 203 1.10 10.66 -16.17
C THR A 203 1.22 9.78 -14.94
N LEU A 204 1.00 10.38 -13.77
CA LEU A 204 0.83 9.67 -12.51
C LEU A 204 -0.66 9.44 -12.28
N ARG A 205 -1.00 8.29 -11.72
CA ARG A 205 -2.36 7.99 -11.26
C ARG A 205 -2.32 7.62 -9.80
N MET A 206 -3.25 8.14 -9.02
CA MET A 206 -3.54 7.61 -7.70
C MET A 206 -4.80 6.76 -7.74
N TYR A 207 -4.81 5.70 -6.93
CA TYR A 207 -6.02 4.96 -6.55
C TYR A 207 -6.26 5.15 -5.06
N VAL A 208 -7.50 5.34 -4.66
CA VAL A 208 -7.87 5.59 -3.25
C VAL A 208 -8.96 4.63 -2.83
N ARG A 209 -8.93 4.24 -1.55
CA ARG A 209 -10.13 3.73 -0.92
C ARG A 209 -11.12 4.87 -0.70
N THR A 210 -12.41 4.57 -0.74
CA THR A 210 -13.46 5.55 -0.50
C THR A 210 -14.36 5.10 0.64
N THR A 211 -15.14 6.02 1.17
CA THR A 211 -16.18 5.70 2.15
C THR A 211 -17.25 4.80 1.54
N GLU A 212 -18.02 4.12 2.39
CA GLU A 212 -19.14 3.25 1.99
C GLU A 212 -20.20 4.01 1.19
N LYS A 213 -20.30 5.32 1.39
CA LYS A 213 -21.19 6.20 0.63
C LYS A 213 -20.86 6.22 -0.87
N LEU A 214 -19.56 6.19 -1.22
CA LEU A 214 -19.12 6.10 -2.63
C LEU A 214 -18.98 4.64 -3.08
N GLY A 215 -18.58 3.75 -2.18
CA GLY A 215 -18.62 2.29 -2.36
C GLY A 215 -17.74 1.73 -3.49
N ARG A 216 -16.83 2.52 -4.05
CA ARG A 216 -16.03 2.18 -5.24
C ARG A 216 -14.64 2.77 -5.16
N ILE A 217 -13.65 2.07 -5.71
CA ILE A 217 -12.28 2.60 -5.76
C ILE A 217 -12.25 3.90 -6.56
N GLY A 218 -11.70 4.96 -5.97
CA GLY A 218 -11.50 6.23 -6.63
C GLY A 218 -10.16 6.28 -7.36
N TYR A 219 -10.06 7.15 -8.37
CA TYR A 219 -8.81 7.49 -9.04
C TYR A 219 -8.72 8.97 -9.40
N SER A 220 -7.50 9.48 -9.50
CA SER A 220 -7.19 10.83 -9.99
C SER A 220 -5.85 10.82 -10.72
N ASP A 221 -5.70 11.69 -11.71
CA ASP A 221 -4.53 11.77 -12.59
C ASP A 221 -3.75 13.05 -12.39
N SER A 222 -2.43 12.98 -12.52
CA SER A 222 -1.52 14.13 -12.55
C SER A 222 -0.62 14.05 -13.77
N ALA A 223 -0.52 15.16 -14.51
CA ALA A 223 0.33 15.29 -15.69
C ALA A 223 1.61 16.11 -15.43
N ASP A 224 1.82 16.57 -14.19
CA ASP A 224 2.91 17.48 -13.82
C ASP A 224 3.77 16.94 -12.67
N GLY A 225 3.89 15.61 -12.61
CA GLY A 225 4.70 14.91 -11.61
C GLY A 225 4.12 14.97 -10.19
N GLY A 226 2.80 15.07 -10.05
CA GLY A 226 2.07 14.98 -8.79
C GLY A 226 1.75 16.32 -8.13
N ARG A 227 1.93 17.46 -8.81
CA ARG A 227 1.70 18.80 -8.24
C ARG A 227 0.22 19.19 -8.33
N THR A 228 -0.41 18.94 -9.47
CA THR A 228 -1.85 19.09 -9.65
C THR A 228 -2.48 17.75 -9.98
N TRP A 229 -3.74 17.60 -9.59
CA TRP A 229 -4.50 16.36 -9.72
C TRP A 229 -5.89 16.70 -10.22
N THR A 230 -6.45 15.84 -11.09
CA THR A 230 -7.86 15.96 -11.47
C THR A 230 -8.76 15.76 -10.26
N ASP A 231 -10.02 16.17 -10.36
CA ASP A 231 -11.04 15.71 -9.44
C ASP A 231 -11.07 14.17 -9.39
N LEU A 232 -11.46 13.66 -8.22
CA LEU A 232 -11.61 12.24 -7.97
C LEU A 232 -12.76 11.68 -8.81
N ARG A 233 -12.48 10.60 -9.53
CA ARG A 233 -13.44 9.83 -10.33
C ARG A 233 -13.51 8.40 -9.80
N LEU A 234 -14.57 7.66 -10.10
CA LEU A 234 -14.74 6.29 -9.61
C LEU A 234 -14.43 5.27 -10.70
N LEU A 235 -13.78 4.17 -10.32
CA LEU A 235 -13.67 2.96 -11.13
C LEU A 235 -14.96 2.13 -11.03
N GLN A 236 -15.06 1.09 -11.86
CA GLN A 236 -16.12 0.07 -11.73
C GLN A 236 -15.80 -0.98 -10.65
N LEU A 237 -14.70 -0.84 -9.92
CA LEU A 237 -14.30 -1.75 -8.86
C LEU A 237 -14.96 -1.36 -7.52
N PRO A 238 -15.60 -2.31 -6.81
CA PRO A 238 -16.20 -2.03 -5.51
C PRO A 238 -15.13 -1.72 -4.45
N ASN A 239 -15.50 -0.97 -3.43
CA ASN A 239 -14.67 -0.75 -2.24
C ASN A 239 -15.54 -0.65 -0.99
N PRO A 240 -15.36 -1.54 0.00
CA PRO A 240 -16.12 -1.54 1.25
C PRO A 240 -15.50 -0.60 2.28
N ASN A 241 -14.89 0.52 1.87
CA ASN A 241 -13.98 1.32 2.69
C ASN A 241 -12.77 0.53 3.25
N SER A 242 -12.29 -0.45 2.49
CA SER A 242 -11.06 -1.20 2.81
C SER A 242 -9.82 -0.58 2.18
N GLY A 243 -8.68 -0.71 2.85
CA GLY A 243 -7.39 -0.34 2.29
C GLY A 243 -7.08 -1.12 1.01
N ILE A 244 -6.46 -0.43 0.05
CA ILE A 244 -5.96 -0.98 -1.21
C ILE A 244 -4.47 -0.67 -1.34
N ASP A 245 -3.77 -1.31 -2.28
CA ASP A 245 -2.46 -0.86 -2.75
C ASP A 245 -2.29 -1.23 -4.24
N ALA A 246 -1.45 -0.49 -4.95
CA ALA A 246 -1.20 -0.68 -6.37
C ALA A 246 0.30 -0.54 -6.70
N VAL A 247 0.70 -1.10 -7.83
CA VAL A 247 2.07 -0.96 -8.36
C VAL A 247 2.07 -0.95 -9.88
N SER A 248 2.89 -0.08 -10.48
CA SER A 248 3.23 -0.14 -11.90
C SER A 248 4.14 -1.34 -12.14
N LEU A 249 3.78 -2.19 -13.08
CA LEU A 249 4.63 -3.30 -13.53
C LEU A 249 5.65 -2.79 -14.55
N ALA A 250 6.78 -3.50 -14.64
CA ALA A 250 7.86 -3.19 -15.58
C ALA A 250 7.40 -3.17 -17.06
N ASP A 251 6.34 -3.91 -17.41
CA ASP A 251 5.74 -3.93 -18.75
C ASP A 251 4.74 -2.80 -19.02
N GLY A 252 4.49 -1.94 -18.02
CA GLY A 252 3.59 -0.79 -18.11
C GLY A 252 2.14 -1.08 -17.70
N ARG A 253 1.77 -2.32 -17.34
CA ARG A 253 0.49 -2.63 -16.71
C ARG A 253 0.47 -2.15 -15.25
N ILE A 254 -0.71 -2.10 -14.66
CA ILE A 254 -0.93 -1.79 -13.24
C ILE A 254 -1.51 -3.03 -12.56
N ALA A 255 -0.92 -3.43 -11.43
CA ALA A 255 -1.51 -4.41 -10.52
C ALA A 255 -2.12 -3.69 -9.31
N LEU A 256 -3.32 -4.11 -8.90
CA LEU A 256 -4.09 -3.56 -7.80
C LEU A 256 -4.56 -4.70 -6.88
N VAL A 257 -4.35 -4.56 -5.58
CA VAL A 257 -4.87 -5.49 -4.58
C VAL A 257 -5.94 -4.81 -3.73
N TYR A 258 -7.11 -5.44 -3.63
CA TYR A 258 -8.32 -4.86 -3.04
C TYR A 258 -9.33 -5.95 -2.65
N ASN A 259 -10.32 -5.60 -1.82
CA ASN A 259 -11.43 -6.49 -1.54
C ASN A 259 -12.52 -6.32 -2.60
N HIS A 260 -12.83 -7.38 -3.35
CA HIS A 260 -13.87 -7.34 -4.40
C HIS A 260 -15.27 -7.53 -3.80
N THR A 261 -15.70 -6.55 -3.01
CA THR A 261 -17.00 -6.57 -2.31
C THR A 261 -17.41 -5.13 -1.94
N THR A 262 -18.70 -4.89 -1.75
CA THR A 262 -19.23 -3.65 -1.18
C THR A 262 -19.32 -3.68 0.33
N GLU A 263 -19.21 -4.87 0.95
CA GLU A 263 -19.34 -5.07 2.39
C GLU A 263 -18.29 -6.06 2.93
N GLY A 264 -17.83 -5.84 4.16
CA GLY A 264 -16.84 -6.71 4.79
C GLY A 264 -15.45 -6.60 4.17
N ARG A 265 -14.68 -7.71 4.25
CA ARG A 265 -13.24 -7.77 3.95
C ARG A 265 -12.82 -9.09 3.27
N SER A 266 -13.76 -9.73 2.57
CA SER A 266 -13.54 -10.93 1.77
C SER A 266 -14.48 -10.92 0.56
N PRO A 267 -14.05 -11.37 -0.64
CA PRO A 267 -12.71 -11.89 -0.96
C PRO A 267 -11.62 -10.79 -0.99
N LEU A 268 -10.36 -11.21 -0.95
CA LEU A 268 -9.19 -10.36 -1.24
C LEU A 268 -8.62 -10.77 -2.60
N ASN A 269 -8.59 -9.84 -3.56
CA ASN A 269 -8.24 -10.11 -4.95
C ASN A 269 -7.07 -9.26 -5.41
N VAL A 270 -6.36 -9.78 -6.42
CA VAL A 270 -5.43 -9.02 -7.24
C VAL A 270 -6.07 -8.86 -8.63
N ALA A 271 -6.10 -7.63 -9.13
CA ALA A 271 -6.52 -7.31 -10.49
C ALA A 271 -5.39 -6.62 -11.25
N ILE A 272 -5.46 -6.71 -12.58
CA ILE A 272 -4.47 -6.15 -13.50
C ILE A 272 -5.16 -5.30 -14.58
N SER A 273 -4.50 -4.25 -15.04
CA SER A 273 -5.01 -3.36 -16.07
C SER A 273 -3.88 -2.84 -16.98
N SER A 274 -4.13 -2.73 -18.27
CA SER A 274 -3.20 -2.14 -19.25
C SER A 274 -3.34 -0.63 -19.40
N ASP A 275 -4.54 -0.08 -19.14
CA ASP A 275 -4.86 1.35 -19.23
C ASP A 275 -4.99 2.02 -17.83
N GLY A 276 -4.97 1.21 -16.77
CA GLY A 276 -5.18 1.63 -15.39
C GLY A 276 -6.62 2.02 -15.06
N LEU A 277 -7.61 1.68 -15.89
CA LEU A 277 -9.03 1.96 -15.69
C LEU A 277 -9.87 0.68 -15.74
N ALA A 278 -9.67 -0.12 -16.78
CA ALA A 278 -10.34 -1.40 -16.97
C ALA A 278 -9.49 -2.50 -16.33
N PHE A 279 -9.93 -2.96 -15.15
CA PHE A 279 -9.24 -4.00 -14.39
C PHE A 279 -9.89 -5.36 -14.61
N GLN A 280 -9.06 -6.38 -14.82
CA GLN A 280 -9.45 -7.78 -14.87
C GLN A 280 -8.87 -8.50 -13.66
N GLN A 281 -9.64 -9.45 -13.11
CA GLN A 281 -9.15 -10.24 -11.98
C GLN A 281 -7.99 -11.13 -12.44
N LEU A 282 -6.88 -11.04 -11.72
CA LEU A 282 -5.68 -11.84 -11.95
C LEU A 282 -5.64 -13.05 -11.01
N ALA A 283 -5.94 -12.84 -9.72
CA ALA A 283 -5.91 -13.87 -8.70
C ALA A 283 -6.85 -13.56 -7.52
N THR A 284 -7.23 -14.59 -6.78
CA THR A 284 -7.88 -14.49 -5.47
C THR A 284 -6.86 -14.94 -4.42
N LEU A 285 -6.55 -14.07 -3.45
CA LEU A 285 -5.65 -14.40 -2.33
C LEU A 285 -6.40 -15.12 -1.22
N GLU A 286 -7.64 -14.71 -0.96
CA GLU A 286 -8.51 -15.29 0.05
C GLU A 286 -9.96 -15.23 -0.45
N SER A 287 -10.70 -16.33 -0.32
CA SER A 287 -12.12 -16.45 -0.68
C SER A 287 -13.05 -16.78 0.50
N GLU A 288 -12.48 -17.26 1.61
CA GLU A 288 -13.25 -17.71 2.77
C GLU A 288 -13.85 -16.53 3.55
N PRO A 289 -14.89 -16.74 4.37
CA PRO A 289 -15.34 -15.73 5.31
C PRO A 289 -14.20 -15.31 6.26
N GLY A 290 -13.96 -14.01 6.38
CA GLY A 290 -12.90 -13.49 7.25
C GLY A 290 -12.60 -12.02 7.04
N GLU A 291 -11.62 -11.54 7.81
CA GLU A 291 -11.10 -10.18 7.71
C GLU A 291 -9.71 -10.16 7.06
N PHE A 292 -9.66 -9.91 5.75
CA PHE A 292 -8.41 -9.79 4.98
C PHE A 292 -8.23 -8.36 4.49
N SER A 293 -7.28 -7.66 5.10
CA SER A 293 -7.28 -6.21 5.10
C SER A 293 -5.88 -5.63 4.97
N TYR A 294 -5.82 -4.37 4.54
CA TYR A 294 -4.59 -3.58 4.42
C TYR A 294 -3.48 -4.31 3.67
N PRO A 295 -3.75 -4.68 2.40
CA PRO A 295 -2.73 -5.31 1.59
C PRO A 295 -1.65 -4.29 1.20
N ALA A 296 -0.42 -4.75 0.97
CA ALA A 296 0.64 -4.00 0.33
C ALA A 296 1.22 -4.87 -0.80
N ILE A 297 1.60 -4.25 -1.91
CA ILE A 297 2.07 -4.96 -3.11
C ILE A 297 3.32 -4.30 -3.70
N VAL A 298 4.31 -5.11 -4.08
CA VAL A 298 5.48 -4.67 -4.84
C VAL A 298 5.78 -5.66 -5.96
N GLN A 299 6.38 -5.19 -7.05
CA GLN A 299 7.04 -6.07 -8.02
C GLN A 299 8.52 -6.15 -7.65
N SER A 300 9.06 -7.37 -7.49
CA SER A 300 10.49 -7.56 -7.25
C SER A 300 11.30 -7.41 -8.53
N SER A 301 12.61 -7.25 -8.38
CA SER A 301 13.60 -7.26 -9.45
C SER A 301 13.56 -8.53 -10.32
N ALA A 302 13.09 -9.65 -9.77
CA ALA A 302 12.85 -10.89 -10.51
C ALA A 302 11.55 -10.90 -11.33
N GLY A 303 10.71 -9.85 -11.20
CA GLY A 303 9.46 -9.67 -11.91
C GLY A 303 8.24 -10.31 -11.24
N SER A 304 8.41 -11.03 -10.13
CA SER A 304 7.29 -11.56 -9.33
C SER A 304 6.57 -10.44 -8.58
N LEU A 305 5.26 -10.60 -8.33
CA LEU A 305 4.53 -9.76 -7.39
C LEU A 305 4.61 -10.39 -6.00
N HIS A 306 4.98 -9.58 -5.01
CA HIS A 306 4.88 -9.94 -3.61
C HIS A 306 3.80 -9.10 -2.95
N ILE A 307 2.94 -9.75 -2.18
CA ILE A 307 1.84 -9.13 -1.46
C ILE A 307 1.96 -9.49 0.02
N THR A 308 1.77 -8.53 0.91
CA THR A 308 1.49 -8.81 2.33
C THR A 308 0.12 -8.28 2.71
N TYR A 309 -0.58 -8.92 3.63
CA TYR A 309 -1.86 -8.45 4.14
C TYR A 309 -2.10 -8.91 5.56
N THR A 310 -2.99 -8.20 6.26
CA THR A 310 -3.48 -8.63 7.57
C THR A 310 -4.48 -9.76 7.41
N TRP A 311 -4.27 -10.84 8.14
CA TRP A 311 -5.16 -11.99 8.22
C TRP A 311 -5.85 -12.02 9.59
N ASN A 312 -7.17 -11.77 9.60
CA ASN A 312 -8.05 -11.82 10.76
C ASN A 312 -7.54 -11.04 12.00
N ARG A 313 -6.80 -9.95 11.79
CA ARG A 313 -6.15 -9.13 12.84
C ARG A 313 -5.18 -9.89 13.76
N LYS A 314 -4.80 -11.11 13.40
CA LYS A 314 -3.99 -12.02 14.23
C LYS A 314 -2.60 -12.25 13.66
N LYS A 315 -2.51 -12.40 12.33
CA LYS A 315 -1.25 -12.68 11.63
C LYS A 315 -1.11 -11.81 10.40
N VAL A 316 0.13 -11.71 9.92
CA VAL A 316 0.44 -11.17 8.60
C VAL A 316 0.78 -12.31 7.67
N LYS A 317 0.17 -12.31 6.49
CA LYS A 317 0.39 -13.32 5.45
C LYS A 317 1.12 -12.69 4.28
N HIS A 318 2.08 -13.42 3.72
CA HIS A 318 2.82 -13.09 2.51
C HIS A 318 2.34 -14.00 1.38
N ALA A 319 2.11 -13.44 0.20
CA ALA A 319 1.78 -14.18 -1.00
C ALA A 319 2.70 -13.76 -2.16
N GLU A 320 2.97 -14.68 -3.06
CA GLU A 320 3.73 -14.45 -4.28
C GLU A 320 2.96 -14.90 -5.52
N ILE A 321 2.91 -14.02 -6.53
CA ILE A 321 2.50 -14.36 -7.89
C ILE A 321 3.75 -14.32 -8.75
N SER A 322 4.18 -15.49 -9.23
CA SER A 322 5.43 -15.62 -9.99
C SER A 322 5.42 -14.80 -11.28
N ALA A 323 6.59 -14.35 -11.72
CA ALA A 323 6.74 -13.68 -13.02
C ALA A 323 6.21 -14.51 -14.19
N ALA A 324 6.33 -15.85 -14.13
CA ALA A 324 5.79 -16.75 -15.16
C ALA A 324 4.26 -16.76 -15.16
N SER A 325 3.63 -16.74 -13.98
CA SER A 325 2.18 -16.65 -13.82
C SER A 325 1.63 -15.33 -14.36
N LEU A 326 2.34 -14.22 -14.15
CA LEU A 326 1.96 -12.89 -14.65
C LEU A 326 1.98 -12.79 -16.19
N ARG A 327 2.96 -13.45 -16.83
CA ARG A 327 3.08 -13.51 -18.29
C ARG A 327 2.05 -14.41 -18.96
N LYS A 328 1.63 -15.50 -18.30
CA LYS A 328 0.60 -16.40 -18.87
C LYS A 328 -0.76 -15.71 -19.04
N GLY A 329 -1.04 -14.67 -18.25
CA GLY A 329 -2.20 -13.80 -18.47
C GLY A 329 -2.11 -12.90 -19.72
N GLU A 330 -0.98 -12.91 -20.46
CA GLU A 330 -0.76 -12.11 -21.67
C GLU A 330 -1.04 -12.85 -22.98
N GLN A 331 -1.02 -14.19 -22.99
CA GLN A 331 -0.94 -14.99 -24.22
C GLN A 331 -2.28 -15.54 -24.75
N ARG A 332 -3.43 -14.97 -24.38
CA ARG A 332 -4.74 -15.43 -24.89
C ARG A 332 -5.72 -14.31 -25.13
#